data_AF-A0A957S6F8-F1
#
_entry.id   AF-A0A957S6F8-F1
#
_cell.length_a   1.000
_cell.length_b   1.000
_cell.length_c   1.000
_cell.angle_alpha   90.00
_cell.angle_beta   90.00
_cell.angle_gamma   90.00
#
_symmetry.space_group_name_H-M   'P 1'
#
loop_
_entity.id
_entity.type
_entity.pdbx_description
1 polymer ?
#
loop_
_entity_poly.entity_id
_entity_poly.type
_entity_poly.pdbx_seq_one_letter_code
_entity_poly.pdbx_strand_id
1 'polypeptide(L)'
;MLANERTITRPYIMDKSMGAALDLDAVDLPRTNADGLPVIELTQEQKYLFDLRGWLLIPGVLNADEAAEMRDFCLRLKFEPESLPEHERNTLGGPLQKLADHPQVV
;
A
#
# COMPACT_ATOMS: atom_id res chain seq x y z
N MET A 1 -12.99 -32.92 -24.62
CA MET A 1 -13.06 -31.45 -24.79
C MET A 1 -12.36 -30.86 -23.58
N LEU A 2 -11.06 -30.55 -23.70
CA LEU A 2 -10.26 -30.05 -22.59
C LEU A 2 -10.60 -28.57 -22.40
N ALA A 3 -11.09 -28.21 -21.22
CA ALA A 3 -11.30 -26.82 -20.84
C ALA A 3 -9.95 -26.11 -20.90
N ASN A 4 -9.83 -25.16 -21.82
CA ASN A 4 -8.65 -24.29 -21.93
C ASN A 4 -8.63 -23.41 -20.68
N GLU A 5 -7.85 -23.82 -19.69
CA GLU A 5 -7.58 -23.06 -18.47
C GLU A 5 -6.97 -21.73 -18.91
N ARG A 6 -7.76 -20.66 -18.89
CA ARG A 6 -7.26 -19.31 -19.19
C ARG A 6 -6.47 -18.87 -17.97
N THR A 7 -5.16 -19.13 -17.99
CA THR A 7 -4.22 -18.47 -17.08
C THR A 7 -4.30 -16.97 -17.36
N ILE A 8 -5.08 -16.23 -16.56
CA ILE A 8 -5.06 -14.76 -16.59
C ILE A 8 -3.77 -14.35 -15.88
N THR A 9 -2.65 -14.52 -16.56
CA THR A 9 -1.32 -14.34 -15.95
C THR A 9 -0.96 -12.85 -15.82
N ARG A 10 -1.63 -11.95 -16.55
CA ARG A 10 -1.32 -10.51 -16.55
C ARG A 10 -2.60 -9.67 -16.65
N PRO A 11 -2.86 -8.76 -15.69
CA PRO A 11 -3.98 -7.83 -15.79
C PRO A 11 -3.74 -6.85 -16.94
N TYR A 12 -4.76 -6.60 -17.74
CA TYR A 12 -4.71 -5.59 -18.80
C TYR A 12 -4.94 -4.21 -18.17
N ILE A 13 -3.86 -3.45 -17.98
CA ILE A 13 -3.90 -2.10 -17.42
C ILE A 13 -3.76 -1.10 -18.56
N MET A 14 -4.77 -0.25 -18.74
CA MET A 14 -4.70 0.86 -19.68
C MET A 14 -3.90 2.01 -19.06
N ASP A 15 -2.86 2.45 -19.76
CA ASP A 15 -2.12 3.65 -19.39
C ASP A 15 -3.03 4.90 -19.48
N LYS A 16 -2.82 5.86 -18.58
CA LYS A 16 -3.42 7.20 -18.63
C LYS A 16 -2.91 8.01 -19.83
N SER A 17 -1.84 7.56 -20.51
CA SER A 17 -1.39 8.05 -21.81
C SER A 17 -2.08 7.32 -22.98
N MET A 18 -3.26 7.80 -23.38
CA MET A 18 -3.89 7.49 -24.67
C MET A 18 -4.15 6.01 -25.03
N GLY A 19 -4.26 5.09 -24.06
CA GLY A 19 -4.80 3.75 -24.29
C GLY A 19 -3.78 2.69 -24.75
N ALA A 20 -2.49 2.93 -24.58
CA ALA A 20 -1.49 1.87 -24.66
C ALA A 20 -1.60 0.93 -23.45
N ALA A 21 -1.39 -0.37 -23.65
CA ALA A 21 -1.27 -1.31 -22.54
C ALA A 21 0.04 -1.01 -21.78
N LEU A 22 -0.05 -0.83 -20.46
CA LEU A 22 1.12 -0.61 -19.62
C LEU A 22 1.97 -1.89 -19.62
N ASP A 23 3.21 -1.80 -20.11
CA ASP A 23 4.19 -2.87 -19.95
C ASP A 23 4.78 -2.82 -18.55
N LEU A 24 4.19 -3.62 -17.64
CA LEU A 24 4.64 -3.73 -16.26
C LEU A 24 6.11 -4.18 -16.13
N ASP A 25 6.68 -4.85 -17.16
CA ASP A 25 8.08 -5.27 -17.16
C ASP A 25 9.02 -4.13 -17.56
N ALA A 26 8.52 -3.08 -18.20
CA ALA A 26 9.27 -1.90 -18.63
C ALA A 26 9.19 -0.72 -17.64
N VAL A 27 8.30 -0.79 -16.64
CA VAL A 27 8.16 0.25 -15.60
C VAL A 27 9.09 -0.07 -14.43
N ASP A 28 10.04 0.83 -14.16
CA ASP A 28 10.92 0.74 -13.00
C ASP A 28 10.16 1.14 -11.74
N LEU A 29 9.49 0.18 -11.12
CA LEU A 29 8.77 0.34 -9.84
C LEU A 29 9.72 0.09 -8.65
N PRO A 30 9.53 0.81 -7.53
CA PRO A 30 10.31 0.58 -6.32
C PRO A 30 10.13 -0.86 -5.83
N ARG A 31 11.25 -1.53 -5.52
CA ARG A 31 11.25 -2.92 -5.04
C ARG A 31 11.36 -3.05 -3.53
N THR A 32 11.69 -1.95 -2.88
CA THR A 32 11.84 -1.85 -1.43
C THR A 32 11.20 -0.58 -0.93
N ASN A 33 10.76 -0.59 0.32
CA ASN A 33 10.35 0.63 1.00
C ASN A 33 11.57 1.47 1.44
N ALA A 34 11.35 2.60 2.11
CA ALA A 34 12.39 3.50 2.61
C ALA A 34 13.30 2.86 3.67
N ASP A 35 12.79 1.85 4.40
CA ASP A 35 13.57 1.05 5.36
C ASP A 35 14.36 -0.10 4.70
N GLY A 36 14.27 -0.26 3.38
CA GLY A 36 14.95 -1.32 2.63
C GLY A 36 14.28 -2.69 2.71
N LEU A 37 13.06 -2.77 3.26
CA LEU A 37 12.26 -3.99 3.28
C LEU A 37 11.67 -4.28 1.89
N PRO A 38 11.67 -5.54 1.43
CA PRO A 38 11.13 -5.88 0.12
C PRO A 38 9.63 -5.65 0.07
N VAL A 39 9.15 -5.06 -1.02
CA VAL A 39 7.71 -4.93 -1.30
C VAL A 39 7.06 -6.32 -1.34
N ILE A 40 5.88 -6.43 -0.73
CA ILE A 40 5.10 -7.66 -0.63
C ILE A 40 3.99 -7.59 -1.67
N GLU A 41 4.17 -8.33 -2.76
CA GLU A 41 3.16 -8.50 -3.79
C GLU A 41 1.88 -9.12 -3.23
N LEU A 42 0.73 -8.54 -3.60
CA LEU A 42 -0.57 -9.14 -3.32
C LEU A 42 -0.68 -10.48 -4.05
N THR A 43 -1.21 -11.49 -3.35
CA THR A 43 -1.54 -12.79 -3.95
C THR A 43 -2.60 -12.65 -5.04
N GLN A 44 -2.71 -13.64 -5.93
CA GLN A 44 -3.73 -13.64 -6.98
C GLN A 44 -5.16 -13.58 -6.42
N GLU A 45 -5.40 -14.25 -5.29
CA GLU A 45 -6.68 -14.20 -4.59
C GLU A 45 -6.96 -12.79 -4.05
N GLN A 46 -5.98 -12.15 -3.40
CA GLN A 46 -6.14 -10.78 -2.92
C GLN A 46 -6.39 -9.79 -4.06
N LYS A 47 -5.66 -9.91 -5.18
CA LYS A 47 -5.89 -9.10 -6.39
C LYS A 47 -7.34 -9.28 -6.89
N TYR A 48 -7.82 -10.53 -6.98
CA TYR A 48 -9.20 -10.82 -7.36
C TYR A 48 -10.24 -10.25 -6.37
N LEU A 49 -10.01 -10.41 -5.07
CA LEU A 49 -10.92 -9.90 -4.03
C LEU A 49 -10.97 -8.37 -4.02
N PHE A 50 -9.84 -7.72 -4.27
CA PHE A 50 -9.76 -6.27 -4.43
C PHE A 50 -10.56 -5.81 -5.65
N ASP A 51 -10.36 -6.43 -6.82
CA ASP A 51 -11.12 -6.10 -8.03
C ASP A 51 -12.63 -6.31 -7.84
N LEU A 52 -13.03 -7.35 -7.10
CA LEU A 52 -14.44 -7.66 -6.86
C LEU A 52 -15.11 -6.71 -5.85
N ARG A 53 -14.39 -6.30 -4.79
CA ARG A 53 -14.98 -5.57 -3.65
C ARG A 53 -14.60 -4.09 -3.59
N GLY A 54 -13.53 -3.70 -4.29
CA GLY A 54 -12.89 -2.39 -4.18
C GLY A 54 -12.08 -2.18 -2.89
N TRP A 55 -11.90 -3.21 -2.05
CA TRP A 55 -11.15 -3.14 -0.80
C TRP A 55 -10.55 -4.48 -0.39
N LEU A 56 -9.49 -4.43 0.42
CA LEU A 56 -8.85 -5.58 1.07
C LEU A 56 -8.70 -5.32 2.57
N LEU A 57 -8.87 -6.39 3.36
CA LEU A 57 -8.50 -6.38 4.77
C LEU A 57 -7.33 -7.35 4.95
N ILE A 58 -6.18 -6.81 5.36
CA ILE A 58 -5.02 -7.60 5.70
C ILE A 58 -4.81 -7.53 7.22
N PRO A 59 -4.96 -8.64 7.96
CA PRO A 59 -4.81 -8.64 9.41
C PRO A 59 -3.33 -8.56 9.79
N GLY A 60 -3.05 -7.92 10.93
CA GLY A 60 -1.70 -7.91 11.51
C GLY A 60 -0.66 -7.11 10.71
N VAL A 61 -1.09 -6.17 9.87
CA VAL A 61 -0.18 -5.21 9.19
C VAL A 61 0.60 -4.39 10.22
N LEU A 62 -0.07 -4.01 11.32
CA LEU A 62 0.53 -3.32 12.44
C LEU A 62 0.47 -4.22 13.67
N ASN A 63 1.55 -4.23 14.46
CA ASN A 63 1.51 -4.81 15.79
C ASN A 63 0.83 -3.85 16.80
N ALA A 64 0.60 -4.33 18.03
CA ALA A 64 -0.12 -3.57 19.04
C ALA A 64 0.60 -2.28 19.46
N ASP A 65 1.93 -2.32 19.53
CA ASP A 65 2.75 -1.18 19.95
C ASP A 65 2.80 -0.11 18.85
N GLU A 66 2.98 -0.52 17.59
CA GLU A 66 2.91 0.37 16.43
C GLU A 66 1.54 1.06 16.32
N ALA A 67 0.47 0.28 16.48
CA ALA A 67 -0.89 0.82 16.44
C ALA A 67 -1.15 1.81 17.58
N ALA A 68 -0.62 1.54 18.79
CA ALA A 68 -0.73 2.45 19.93
C ALA A 68 0.06 3.75 19.68
N GLU A 69 1.31 3.65 19.22
CA GLU A 69 2.16 4.81 18.90
C GLU A 69 1.51 5.71 17.83
N MET A 70 1.03 5.12 16.74
CA MET A 70 0.35 5.84 15.65
C MET A 70 -0.94 6.51 16.15
N ARG A 71 -1.74 5.82 16.98
CA ARG A 71 -2.95 6.40 17.57
C ARG A 71 -2.62 7.59 18.45
N ASP A 72 -1.63 7.47 19.32
CA ASP A 72 -1.25 8.53 20.24
C ASP A 72 -0.68 9.75 19.48
N PHE A 73 0.03 9.51 18.38
CA PHE A 73 0.41 10.58 17.45
C PHE A 73 -0.81 11.25 16.81
N CYS A 74 -1.79 10.50 16.28
CA CYS A 74 -3.02 11.06 15.71
C CYS A 74 -3.80 11.91 16.73
N LEU A 75 -3.86 11.47 17.99
CA LEU A 75 -4.52 12.21 19.06
C LEU A 75 -3.79 13.52 19.36
N ARG A 76 -2.46 13.50 19.48
CA ARG A 76 -1.66 14.72 19.65
C ARG A 76 -1.80 15.65 18.45
N LEU A 77 -1.75 15.13 17.23
CA LEU A 77 -1.95 15.92 16.01
C LEU A 77 -3.31 16.62 16.00
N LYS A 78 -4.36 15.95 16.51
CA LYS A 78 -5.72 16.48 16.54
C LYS A 78 -5.95 17.52 17.63
N PHE A 79 -5.43 17.28 18.83
CA PHE A 79 -5.77 18.07 20.03
C PHE A 79 -4.64 19.00 20.49
N GLU A 80 -3.39 18.64 20.22
CA GLU A 80 -2.18 19.34 20.68
C GLU A 80 -1.14 19.45 19.56
N PRO A 81 -1.48 19.96 18.36
CA PRO A 81 -0.57 19.96 17.21
C PRO A 81 0.73 20.74 17.47
N GLU A 82 0.68 21.77 18.32
CA GLU A 82 1.85 22.55 18.70
C GLU A 82 2.90 21.74 19.51
N SER A 83 2.50 20.62 20.11
CA SER A 83 3.41 19.69 20.78
C SER A 83 4.29 18.89 19.82
N LEU A 84 3.93 18.84 18.54
CA LEU A 84 4.67 18.12 17.51
C LEU A 84 5.65 19.06 16.78
N PRO A 85 6.77 18.54 16.25
CA PRO A 85 7.63 19.30 15.34
C PRO A 85 6.86 19.79 14.11
N GLU A 86 7.11 21.03 13.68
CA GLU A 86 6.33 21.66 12.59
C GLU A 86 6.24 20.80 11.31
N HIS A 87 7.34 20.18 10.90
CA HIS A 87 7.40 19.33 9.72
C HIS A 87 6.61 18.00 9.84
N GLU A 88 6.25 17.60 11.05
CA GLU A 88 5.46 16.40 11.34
C GLU A 88 3.98 16.70 11.59
N ARG A 89 3.55 17.97 11.61
CA ARG A 89 2.14 18.36 11.89
C ARG A 89 1.20 18.08 10.72
N ASN A 90 1.21 16.88 10.18
CA ASN A 90 0.38 16.42 9.08
C ASN A 90 0.08 14.92 9.21
N THR A 91 -0.87 14.43 8.42
CA THR A 91 -1.34 13.02 8.49
C THR A 91 -0.36 12.00 7.91
N LEU A 92 0.76 12.46 7.36
CA LEU A 92 1.87 11.63 6.86
C LEU A 92 3.15 11.93 7.66
N GLY A 93 3.04 12.52 8.85
CA GLY A 93 4.17 12.86 9.72
C GLY A 93 4.49 11.77 10.74
N GLY A 94 5.71 11.82 11.29
CA GLY A 94 6.15 10.98 12.40
C GLY A 94 5.91 9.47 12.14
N PRO A 95 5.33 8.73 13.10
CA PRO A 95 5.15 7.28 12.98
C PRO A 95 4.21 6.87 11.83
N LEU A 96 3.34 7.77 11.33
CA LEU A 96 2.42 7.46 10.22
C LEU A 96 3.14 7.29 8.87
N GLN A 97 4.37 7.77 8.73
CA GLN A 97 5.18 7.54 7.52
C GLN A 97 5.39 6.05 7.28
N LYS A 98 5.65 5.28 8.34
CA LYS A 98 5.82 3.82 8.27
C LYS A 98 4.57 3.10 7.77
N LEU A 99 3.39 3.63 8.10
CA LEU A 99 2.13 3.07 7.61
C LEU A 99 1.94 3.33 6.12
N ALA A 100 2.25 4.54 5.66
CA ALA A 100 2.13 4.92 4.25
C ALA A 100 3.15 4.17 3.37
N ASP A 101 4.35 3.93 3.89
CA ASP A 101 5.45 3.23 3.23
C ASP A 101 5.58 1.76 3.67
N HIS A 102 4.48 1.18 4.18
CA HIS A 102 4.49 -0.20 4.64
C HIS A 102 4.63 -1.16 3.43
N PRO A 103 5.46 -2.23 3.49
CA PRO A 103 5.71 -3.11 2.33
C PRO A 103 4.49 -3.78 1.68
N GLN A 104 3.34 -3.82 2.36
CA GLN A 104 2.07 -4.33 1.81
C GLN A 104 1.19 -3.24 1.15
N VAL A 105 1.62 -1.99 1.19
CA VAL A 105 0.89 -0.81 0.72
C VAL A 105 1.56 -0.21 -0.51
N VAL A 106 2.90 -0.16 -0.54
CA VAL A 106 3.73 0.33 -1.66
C VAL A 106 3.90 -0.68 -2.79
#